data_AF-A0A368YD06-F1
#
_entry.id   AF-A0A368YD06-F1
#
_cell.length_a   1.000
_cell.length_b   1.000
_cell.length_c   1.000
_cell.angle_alpha   90.00
_cell.angle_beta   90.00
_cell.angle_gamma   90.00
#
_symmetry.space_group_name_H-M   'P 1'
#
loop_
_entity.id
_entity.type
_entity.pdbx_description
1 polymer ?
#
loop_
_entity_poly.entity_id
_entity_poly.type
_entity_poly.pdbx_seq_one_letter_code
_entity_poly.pdbx_strand_id
1 'polypeptide(L)'
;MPATPPAKPALQRRLLQPRDFDEALGLLPPWLALDAPTRARLPALWQQLLQHPGFNADVIEDVSAPAGQRVQAVGMAVALDARWQQRLRQAPQPWLARQLYAELLDGRTRPPSERELARANGSRGVDEGVSFMVLHYQQRNMDIGNPQAVAVISAAVTAMRLAHAGHRVREIFQEAWQGEHPYMHSIGFVQRSAHNTAATGSAAHTAPELFSLCRAEALRKLPGFQIREIFEHCTPIFGFRGAEQRLLRRALSDEPDELIVSLLGISPHTLKKLWRSIYQRVEDRFPSLLAEAAAVGAEGVRGPEKRRTLMRYLRQHPEEIRPYAVPGKGQAPADTGCGAPRNFV
;
A
#
# COMPACT_ATOMS: atom_id res chain seq x y z
N MET A 1 -40.62 -14.23 -15.04
CA MET A 1 -39.48 -13.96 -15.95
C MET A 1 -38.21 -14.10 -15.12
N PRO A 2 -37.21 -14.90 -15.54
CA PRO A 2 -35.93 -14.96 -14.83
C PRO A 2 -35.26 -13.58 -14.93
N ALA A 3 -34.87 -13.01 -13.79
CA ALA A 3 -34.14 -11.74 -13.75
C ALA A 3 -32.84 -11.90 -14.53
N THR A 4 -32.55 -10.95 -15.42
CA THR A 4 -31.25 -10.88 -16.10
C THR A 4 -30.15 -10.85 -15.04
N PRO A 5 -29.14 -11.73 -15.11
CA PRO A 5 -28.05 -11.70 -14.15
C PRO A 5 -27.37 -10.32 -14.19
N PRO A 6 -27.00 -9.75 -13.04
CA PRO A 6 -26.35 -8.44 -13.00
C PRO A 6 -25.07 -8.49 -13.85
N ALA A 7 -24.82 -7.41 -14.60
CA ALA A 7 -23.60 -7.27 -15.37
C ALA A 7 -22.38 -7.42 -14.44
N LYS A 8 -21.36 -8.17 -14.89
CA LYS A 8 -20.11 -8.34 -14.14
C LYS A 8 -19.46 -6.97 -13.95
N PRO A 9 -19.10 -6.55 -12.71
CA PRO A 9 -18.49 -5.26 -12.48
C PRO A 9 -17.12 -5.17 -13.17
N ALA A 10 -16.83 -4.01 -13.75
CA ALA A 10 -15.56 -3.76 -14.43
C ALA A 10 -14.57 -3.13 -13.45
N LEU A 11 -14.15 -3.92 -12.45
CA LEU A 11 -13.31 -3.43 -11.36
C LEU A 11 -11.87 -3.17 -11.82
N GLN A 12 -11.38 -1.98 -11.54
CA GLN A 12 -9.99 -1.58 -11.73
C GLN A 12 -9.43 -1.01 -10.43
N ARG A 13 -8.21 -1.45 -10.07
CA ARG A 13 -7.45 -0.84 -8.98
C ARG A 13 -6.49 0.20 -9.54
N ARG A 14 -6.41 1.36 -8.89
CA ARG A 14 -5.40 2.39 -9.16
C ARG A 14 -5.09 3.19 -7.91
N LEU A 15 -4.02 3.98 -7.97
CA LEU A 15 -3.68 4.93 -6.91
C LEU A 15 -4.80 5.98 -6.76
N LEU A 16 -5.04 6.39 -5.51
CA LEU A 16 -5.92 7.51 -5.20
C LEU A 16 -5.35 8.80 -5.82
N GLN A 17 -6.23 9.62 -6.40
CA GLN A 17 -5.90 10.90 -7.02
C GLN A 17 -6.79 12.01 -6.45
N PRO A 18 -6.40 13.29 -6.58
CA PRO A 18 -7.20 14.41 -6.07
C PRO A 18 -8.65 14.44 -6.56
N ARG A 19 -8.90 13.99 -7.79
CA ARG A 19 -10.25 13.90 -8.38
C ARG A 19 -11.18 12.92 -7.66
N ASP A 20 -10.62 12.01 -6.85
CA ASP A 20 -11.39 10.98 -6.13
C ASP A 20 -11.75 11.40 -4.71
N PHE A 21 -11.22 12.52 -4.22
CA PHE A 21 -11.30 12.88 -2.80
C PHE A 21 -12.74 13.02 -2.30
N ASP A 22 -13.65 13.58 -3.10
CA ASP A 22 -15.04 13.72 -2.71
C ASP A 22 -15.73 12.37 -2.54
N GLU A 23 -15.56 11.45 -3.49
CA GLU A 23 -16.10 10.09 -3.38
C GLU A 23 -15.45 9.32 -2.21
N ALA A 24 -14.13 9.39 -2.07
CA ALA A 24 -13.39 8.74 -0.99
C ALA A 24 -13.78 9.26 0.40
N LEU A 25 -13.99 10.57 0.55
CA LEU A 25 -14.52 11.16 1.78
C LEU A 25 -15.94 10.68 2.08
N GLY A 26 -16.77 10.54 1.05
CA GLY A 26 -18.13 10.00 1.16
C GLY A 26 -18.17 8.56 1.67
N LEU A 27 -17.10 7.79 1.47
CA LEU A 27 -16.97 6.41 1.96
C LEU A 27 -16.44 6.31 3.40
N LEU A 28 -15.96 7.40 4.02
CA LEU A 28 -15.46 7.33 5.39
C LEU A 28 -16.59 6.96 6.36
N PRO A 29 -16.31 6.08 7.34
CA PRO A 29 -17.37 5.55 8.16
C PRO A 29 -17.87 6.60 9.16
N PRO A 30 -19.18 6.65 9.46
CA PRO A 30 -19.72 7.58 10.45
C PRO A 30 -19.09 7.43 11.83
N TRP A 31 -18.71 6.20 12.23
CA TRP A 31 -18.12 5.91 13.53
C TRP A 31 -16.75 6.56 13.75
N LEU A 32 -16.07 7.00 12.69
CA LEU A 32 -14.81 7.75 12.80
C LEU A 32 -15.01 9.08 13.54
N ALA A 33 -16.24 9.62 13.52
CA ALA A 33 -16.66 10.79 14.28
C ALA A 33 -15.68 11.98 14.17
N LEU A 34 -15.21 12.27 12.95
CA LEU A 34 -14.40 13.45 12.68
C LEU A 34 -15.26 14.70 12.87
N ASP A 35 -14.73 15.68 13.59
CA ASP A 35 -15.34 17.00 13.60
C ASP A 35 -15.28 17.66 12.20
N ALA A 36 -16.21 18.57 11.94
CA ALA A 36 -16.34 19.22 10.63
C ALA A 36 -15.04 19.95 10.19
N PRO A 37 -14.32 20.68 11.05
CA PRO A 37 -13.04 21.29 10.69
C PRO A 37 -11.98 20.27 10.25
N THR A 38 -11.83 19.16 10.98
CA THR A 38 -10.90 18.08 10.63
C THR A 38 -11.28 17.46 9.29
N ARG A 39 -12.55 17.13 9.10
CA ARG A 39 -13.07 16.53 7.85
C ARG A 39 -12.82 17.44 6.64
N ALA A 40 -13.03 18.75 6.79
CA ALA A 40 -12.80 19.73 5.72
C ALA A 40 -11.32 19.88 5.33
N ARG A 41 -10.38 19.58 6.23
CA ARG A 41 -8.92 19.67 5.98
C ARG A 41 -8.32 18.38 5.40
N LEU A 42 -9.07 17.26 5.40
CA LEU A 42 -8.56 15.98 4.91
C LEU A 42 -8.11 15.98 3.44
N PRO A 43 -8.82 16.58 2.46
CA PRO A 43 -8.36 16.60 1.08
C PRO A 43 -6.95 17.20 0.92
N ALA A 44 -6.68 18.33 1.59
CA ALA A 44 -5.38 18.98 1.56
C ALA A 44 -4.30 18.10 2.21
N LEU A 45 -4.61 17.46 3.34
CA LEU A 45 -3.69 16.52 3.98
C LEU A 45 -3.41 15.31 3.08
N TRP A 46 -4.44 14.69 2.49
CA TRP A 46 -4.29 13.56 1.59
C TRP A 46 -3.45 13.93 0.36
N GLN A 47 -3.66 15.11 -0.21
CA GLN A 47 -2.83 15.60 -1.32
C GLN A 47 -1.34 15.67 -0.95
N GLN A 48 -1.03 16.14 0.25
CA GLN A 48 0.36 16.17 0.76
C GLN A 48 0.90 14.75 0.98
N LEU A 49 0.10 13.88 1.60
CA LEU A 49 0.48 12.50 1.89
C LEU A 49 0.66 11.65 0.63
N LEU A 50 -0.10 11.88 -0.45
CA LEU A 50 0.03 11.14 -1.71
C LEU A 50 1.42 11.24 -2.35
N GLN A 51 2.22 12.24 -1.98
CA GLN A 51 3.60 12.41 -2.42
C GLN A 51 4.61 11.74 -1.49
N HIS A 52 4.16 11.25 -0.33
CA HIS A 52 5.01 10.72 0.71
C HIS A 52 5.24 9.20 0.54
N PRO A 53 6.50 8.71 0.58
CA PRO A 53 6.80 7.29 0.34
C PRO A 53 6.23 6.35 1.40
N GLY A 54 5.97 6.86 2.61
CA GLY A 54 5.35 6.13 3.72
C GLY A 54 3.83 6.14 3.71
N PHE A 55 3.18 6.67 2.68
CA PHE A 55 1.72 6.65 2.55
C PHE A 55 1.33 5.84 1.32
N ASN A 56 0.35 4.95 1.50
CA ASN A 56 -0.25 4.19 0.43
C ASN A 56 -1.75 4.52 0.41
N ALA A 57 -2.26 4.89 -0.75
CA ALA A 57 -3.69 5.12 -0.93
C ALA A 57 -4.10 4.64 -2.32
N ASP A 58 -5.08 3.74 -2.34
CA ASP A 58 -5.60 3.08 -3.52
C ASP A 58 -7.11 3.18 -3.53
N VAL A 59 -7.68 3.20 -4.73
CA VAL A 59 -9.11 3.05 -4.96
C VAL A 59 -9.36 1.82 -5.82
N ILE A 60 -10.51 1.21 -5.59
CA ILE A 60 -11.11 0.25 -6.50
C ILE A 60 -12.27 0.97 -7.15
N GLU A 61 -12.21 1.15 -8.45
CA GLU A 61 -13.27 1.75 -9.23
C GLU A 61 -13.97 0.72 -10.10
N ASP A 62 -15.28 0.89 -10.29
CA ASP A 62 -16.02 0.21 -11.34
C ASP A 62 -16.13 1.15 -12.54
N VAL A 63 -15.40 0.87 -13.61
CA VAL A 63 -15.39 1.75 -14.78
C VAL A 63 -16.71 1.73 -15.56
N SER A 64 -17.56 0.73 -15.30
CA SER A 64 -18.92 0.66 -15.85
C SER A 64 -19.92 1.52 -15.07
N ALA A 65 -19.57 1.97 -13.86
CA ALA A 65 -20.44 2.81 -13.05
C ALA A 65 -20.47 4.29 -13.53
N PRO A 66 -21.57 5.01 -13.27
CA PRO A 66 -21.67 6.45 -13.57
C PRO A 66 -20.57 7.27 -12.88
N ALA A 67 -20.18 8.38 -13.50
CA ALA A 67 -19.28 9.34 -12.87
C ALA A 67 -19.82 9.80 -11.51
N GLY A 68 -18.94 9.97 -10.51
CA GLY A 68 -19.34 10.27 -9.12
C GLY A 68 -19.79 9.05 -8.31
N GLN A 69 -19.87 7.87 -8.93
CA GLN A 69 -20.16 6.60 -8.27
C GLN A 69 -19.17 5.52 -8.68
N ARG A 70 -18.03 5.90 -9.25
CA ARG A 70 -17.06 4.92 -9.76
C ARG A 70 -16.26 4.31 -8.63
N VAL A 71 -15.88 5.09 -7.62
CA VAL A 71 -15.13 4.58 -6.48
C VAL A 71 -16.04 3.66 -5.67
N GLN A 72 -15.73 2.37 -5.72
CA GLN A 72 -16.42 1.33 -4.97
C GLN A 72 -15.76 1.07 -3.62
N ALA A 73 -14.44 1.26 -3.53
CA ALA A 73 -13.71 1.14 -2.28
C ALA A 73 -12.48 2.06 -2.23
N VAL A 74 -12.07 2.40 -1.02
CA VAL A 74 -10.86 3.13 -0.71
C VAL A 74 -10.05 2.40 0.34
N GLY A 75 -8.75 2.25 0.10
CA GLY A 75 -7.78 1.70 1.03
C GLY A 75 -6.67 2.72 1.29
N MET A 76 -6.39 3.03 2.55
CA MET A 76 -5.35 3.96 2.94
C MET A 76 -4.55 3.42 4.12
N ALA A 77 -3.22 3.46 4.01
CA ALA A 77 -2.32 3.09 5.07
C ALA A 77 -1.15 4.06 5.17
N VAL A 78 -0.68 4.30 6.39
CA VAL A 78 0.44 5.20 6.68
C VAL A 78 1.48 4.50 7.54
N ALA A 79 2.74 4.66 7.18
CA ALA A 79 3.87 4.20 7.97
C ALA A 79 3.96 5.01 9.27
N LEU A 80 4.20 4.32 10.36
CA LEU A 80 4.25 4.90 11.70
C LEU A 80 5.67 5.23 12.13
N ASP A 81 5.84 6.33 12.83
CA ASP A 81 7.06 6.62 13.59
C ASP A 81 7.16 5.75 14.87
N ALA A 82 8.32 5.78 15.53
CA ALA A 82 8.56 4.98 16.73
C ALA A 82 7.61 5.32 17.89
N ARG A 83 7.19 6.60 18.00
CA ARG A 83 6.30 7.07 19.06
C ARG A 83 4.91 6.46 18.91
N TRP A 84 4.35 6.48 17.71
CA TRP A 84 3.07 5.84 17.42
C TRP A 84 3.12 4.32 17.60
N GLN A 85 4.20 3.68 17.15
CA GLN A 85 4.39 2.24 17.35
C GLN A 85 4.38 1.87 18.85
N GLN A 86 5.08 2.63 19.69
CA GLN A 86 5.09 2.41 21.13
C GLN A 86 3.70 2.60 21.74
N ARG A 87 3.00 3.68 21.36
CA ARG A 87 1.64 3.98 21.85
C ARG A 87 0.68 2.81 21.60
N LEU A 88 0.68 2.27 20.38
CA LEU A 88 -0.21 1.18 19.98
C LEU A 88 0.08 -0.13 20.74
N ARG A 89 1.33 -0.37 21.14
CA ARG A 89 1.72 -1.58 21.87
C ARG A 89 1.44 -1.52 23.38
N GLN A 90 1.43 -0.32 23.96
CA GLN A 90 1.35 -0.17 25.41
C GLN A 90 -0.09 0.01 25.91
N ALA A 91 -0.84 0.94 25.34
CA ALA A 91 -2.19 1.27 25.80
C ALA A 91 -3.00 1.90 24.64
N PRO A 92 -3.42 1.09 23.66
CA PRO A 92 -4.15 1.60 22.50
C PRO A 92 -5.48 2.22 22.92
N GLN A 93 -5.62 3.52 22.65
CA GLN A 93 -6.87 4.23 22.79
C GLN A 93 -7.71 4.04 21.51
N PRO A 94 -9.04 3.99 21.60
CA PRO A 94 -9.89 3.89 20.41
C PRO A 94 -9.88 5.17 19.56
N TRP A 95 -10.39 5.08 18.33
CA TRP A 95 -10.39 6.15 17.32
C TRP A 95 -8.98 6.60 16.90
N LEU A 96 -8.06 5.65 16.77
CA LEU A 96 -6.68 5.85 16.36
C LEU A 96 -6.55 6.59 15.02
N ALA A 97 -7.38 6.27 14.02
CA ALA A 97 -7.33 6.98 12.73
C ALA A 97 -7.67 8.47 12.89
N ARG A 98 -8.68 8.80 13.71
CA ARG A 98 -9.04 10.19 14.05
C ARG A 98 -7.91 10.90 14.80
N GLN A 99 -7.34 10.24 15.81
CA GLN A 99 -6.23 10.79 16.58
C GLN A 99 -5.01 11.06 15.70
N LEU A 100 -4.69 10.14 14.78
CA LEU A 100 -3.57 10.30 13.87
C LEU A 100 -3.81 11.43 12.86
N TYR A 101 -5.03 11.59 12.34
CA TYR A 101 -5.35 12.75 11.51
C TYR A 101 -5.16 14.07 12.24
N ALA A 102 -5.64 14.18 13.49
CA ALA A 102 -5.45 15.38 14.29
C ALA A 102 -3.95 15.70 14.48
N GLU A 103 -3.14 14.70 14.85
CA GLU A 103 -1.69 14.91 15.01
C GLU A 103 -0.98 15.25 13.70
N LEU A 104 -1.38 14.66 12.57
CA LEU A 104 -0.83 14.98 11.25
C LEU A 104 -1.18 16.42 10.83
N LEU A 105 -2.43 16.83 11.02
CA LEU A 105 -2.91 18.17 10.71
C LEU A 105 -2.26 19.27 11.57
N ASP A 106 -1.90 18.93 12.80
CA ASP A 106 -1.21 19.85 13.72
C ASP A 106 0.33 19.77 13.61
N GLY A 107 0.86 18.87 12.77
CA GLY A 107 2.31 18.65 12.61
C GLY A 107 2.99 17.99 13.81
N ARG A 108 2.22 17.42 14.74
CA ARG A 108 2.73 16.71 15.95
C ARG A 108 3.30 15.33 15.64
N THR A 109 2.93 14.77 14.49
CA THR A 109 3.53 13.56 13.92
C THR A 109 3.66 13.73 12.41
N ARG A 110 4.53 12.92 11.81
CA ARG A 110 4.69 12.78 10.37
C ARG A 110 5.00 11.31 10.05
N PRO A 111 4.64 10.81 8.87
CA PRO A 111 5.13 9.50 8.49
C PRO A 111 6.67 9.52 8.35
N PRO A 112 7.36 8.39 8.55
CA PRO A 112 8.82 8.31 8.42
C PRO A 112 9.29 8.74 7.03
N SER A 113 10.31 9.60 7.00
CA SER A 113 10.92 10.11 5.77
C SER A 113 11.48 8.98 4.91
N GLU A 114 11.78 9.26 3.64
CA GLU A 114 12.39 8.30 2.71
C GLU A 114 13.64 7.63 3.30
N ARG A 115 14.50 8.39 4.00
CA ARG A 115 15.71 7.88 4.65
C ARG A 115 15.42 7.00 5.87
N GLU A 116 14.37 7.30 6.62
CA GLU A 116 13.94 6.49 7.77
C GLU A 116 13.32 5.17 7.27
N LEU A 117 12.49 5.22 6.23
CA LEU A 117 11.94 4.03 5.57
C LEU A 117 13.03 3.16 4.93
N ALA A 118 14.00 3.78 4.27
CA ALA A 118 15.12 3.06 3.66
C ALA A 118 15.93 2.29 4.72
N ARG A 119 16.19 2.92 5.87
CA ARG A 119 16.85 2.26 7.01
C ARG A 119 16.00 1.14 7.59
N ALA A 120 14.69 1.35 7.76
CA ALA A 120 13.78 0.32 8.25
C ALA A 120 13.67 -0.87 7.27
N ASN A 121 13.64 -0.64 5.96
CA ASN A 121 13.61 -1.72 4.97
C ASN A 121 14.95 -2.48 4.89
N GLY A 122 16.07 -1.78 5.08
CA GLY A 122 17.42 -2.37 5.09
C GLY A 122 17.84 -3.03 6.41
N SER A 123 16.96 -3.00 7.41
CA SER A 123 17.24 -3.51 8.74
C SER A 123 17.30 -5.04 8.74
N ARG A 124 18.01 -5.62 9.72
CA ARG A 124 18.25 -7.07 9.77
C ARG A 124 17.52 -7.76 10.92
N GLY A 125 17.18 -7.03 11.98
CA GLY A 125 16.44 -7.57 13.11
C GLY A 125 15.07 -8.08 12.72
N VAL A 126 14.63 -9.16 13.39
CA VAL A 126 13.27 -9.70 13.23
C VAL A 126 12.21 -8.72 13.76
N ASP A 127 12.57 -7.93 14.78
CA ASP A 127 11.74 -6.87 15.37
C ASP A 127 11.97 -5.47 14.76
N GLU A 128 12.69 -5.42 13.64
CA GLU A 128 12.94 -4.21 12.88
C GLU A 128 12.21 -4.27 11.53
N GLY A 129 11.79 -3.10 11.05
CA GLY A 129 11.06 -2.97 9.80
C GLY A 129 10.08 -1.80 9.83
N VAL A 130 9.23 -1.73 8.82
CA VAL A 130 8.20 -0.69 8.71
C VAL A 130 6.92 -1.17 9.37
N SER A 131 6.37 -0.35 10.28
CA SER A 131 5.03 -0.57 10.82
C SER A 131 4.03 0.35 10.14
N PHE A 132 2.85 -0.16 9.80
CA PHE A 132 1.79 0.60 9.14
C PHE A 132 0.51 0.63 9.98
N MET A 133 -0.22 1.74 9.95
CA MET A 133 -1.62 1.83 10.37
C MET A 133 -2.49 1.92 9.12
N VAL A 134 -3.44 1.00 8.97
CA VAL A 134 -4.54 1.14 8.02
C VAL A 134 -5.47 2.22 8.57
N LEU A 135 -5.53 3.36 7.90
CA LEU A 135 -6.44 4.44 8.26
C LEU A 135 -7.86 4.06 7.88
N HIS A 136 -8.01 3.60 6.64
CA HIS A 136 -9.30 3.25 6.08
C HIS A 136 -9.16 2.03 5.18
N TYR A 137 -10.05 1.07 5.39
CA TYR A 137 -10.57 0.25 4.32
C TYR A 137 -12.09 0.41 4.36
N GLN A 138 -12.67 1.00 3.33
CA GLN A 138 -14.12 1.20 3.24
C GLN A 138 -14.59 0.93 1.82
N GLN A 139 -15.78 0.34 1.69
CA GLN A 139 -16.42 0.13 0.41
C GLN A 139 -17.89 0.52 0.47
N ARG A 140 -18.45 0.85 -0.70
CA ARG A 140 -19.81 1.40 -0.83
C ARG A 140 -20.90 0.42 -0.37
N ASN A 141 -20.69 -0.87 -0.59
CA ASN A 141 -21.60 -1.92 -0.18
C ASN A 141 -20.85 -2.96 0.64
N MET A 142 -21.23 -3.15 1.92
CA MET A 142 -20.61 -4.11 2.84
C MET A 142 -21.38 -5.43 2.97
N ASP A 143 -22.50 -5.58 2.25
CA ASP A 143 -23.30 -6.81 2.28
C ASP A 143 -22.57 -7.95 1.59
N ILE A 144 -22.03 -8.91 2.37
CA ILE A 144 -21.34 -10.09 1.87
C ILE A 144 -22.23 -11.05 1.09
N GLY A 145 -23.56 -10.91 1.19
CA GLY A 145 -24.51 -11.64 0.35
C GLY A 145 -24.56 -11.08 -1.08
N ASN A 146 -24.06 -9.86 -1.31
CA ASN A 146 -24.01 -9.24 -2.63
C ASN A 146 -22.72 -9.65 -3.39
N PRO A 147 -22.83 -10.30 -4.57
CA PRO A 147 -21.65 -10.71 -5.35
C PRO A 147 -20.72 -9.56 -5.75
N GLN A 148 -21.25 -8.35 -5.95
CA GLN A 148 -20.45 -7.17 -6.25
C GLN A 148 -19.60 -6.75 -5.05
N ALA A 149 -20.16 -6.77 -3.83
CA ALA A 149 -19.41 -6.47 -2.61
C ALA A 149 -18.27 -7.47 -2.40
N VAL A 150 -18.51 -8.76 -2.65
CA VAL A 150 -17.48 -9.81 -2.57
C VAL A 150 -16.39 -9.63 -3.63
N ALA A 151 -16.74 -9.22 -4.85
CA ALA A 151 -15.77 -8.91 -5.90
C ALA A 151 -14.88 -7.72 -5.53
N VAL A 152 -15.45 -6.67 -4.92
CA VAL A 152 -14.70 -5.51 -4.42
C VAL A 152 -13.78 -5.92 -3.26
N ILE A 153 -14.23 -6.75 -2.32
CA ILE A 153 -13.39 -7.30 -1.23
C ILE A 153 -12.20 -8.07 -1.80
N SER A 154 -12.44 -8.92 -2.81
CA SER A 154 -11.37 -9.71 -3.44
C SER A 154 -10.32 -8.83 -4.13
N ALA A 155 -10.77 -7.77 -4.82
CA ALA A 155 -9.89 -6.77 -5.39
C ALA A 155 -9.14 -5.97 -4.31
N ALA A 156 -9.78 -5.69 -3.17
CA ALA A 156 -9.19 -4.95 -2.05
C ALA A 156 -8.09 -5.70 -1.34
N VAL A 157 -8.25 -7.00 -1.14
CA VAL A 157 -7.19 -7.86 -0.59
C VAL A 157 -5.95 -7.80 -1.47
N THR A 158 -6.14 -7.88 -2.80
CA THR A 158 -5.04 -7.76 -3.76
C THR A 158 -4.40 -6.37 -3.70
N ALA A 159 -5.21 -5.31 -3.62
CA ALA A 159 -4.71 -3.94 -3.48
C ALA A 159 -3.89 -3.75 -2.20
N MET A 160 -4.41 -4.23 -1.06
CA MET A 160 -3.74 -4.20 0.24
C MET A 160 -2.39 -4.93 0.18
N ARG A 161 -2.33 -6.10 -0.47
CA ARG A 161 -1.09 -6.85 -0.68
C ARG A 161 -0.08 -5.98 -1.43
N LEU A 162 -0.45 -5.47 -2.60
CA LEU A 162 0.44 -4.69 -3.46
C LEU A 162 0.89 -3.36 -2.82
N ALA A 163 0.01 -2.71 -2.05
CA ALA A 163 0.32 -1.47 -1.34
C ALA A 163 1.51 -1.63 -0.37
N HIS A 164 1.58 -2.78 0.32
CA HIS A 164 2.60 -3.06 1.33
C HIS A 164 3.77 -3.91 0.82
N ALA A 165 3.59 -4.65 -0.28
CA ALA A 165 4.59 -5.56 -0.81
C ALA A 165 5.93 -4.85 -1.11
N GLY A 166 7.03 -5.56 -0.86
CA GLY A 166 8.39 -5.06 -1.02
C GLY A 166 8.93 -4.29 0.20
N HIS A 167 8.06 -3.77 1.07
CA HIS A 167 8.52 -3.27 2.37
C HIS A 167 8.96 -4.43 3.26
N ARG A 168 9.93 -4.20 4.12
CA ARG A 168 10.20 -5.09 5.25
C ARG A 168 9.15 -4.82 6.33
N VAL A 169 7.91 -5.27 6.09
CA VAL A 169 6.81 -5.04 7.03
C VAL A 169 7.12 -5.76 8.34
N ARG A 170 7.04 -5.00 9.44
CA ARG A 170 7.18 -5.51 10.80
C ARG A 170 5.83 -5.76 11.44
N GLU A 171 4.91 -4.82 11.30
CA GLU A 171 3.59 -4.90 11.94
C GLU A 171 2.60 -4.02 11.20
N ILE A 172 1.37 -4.52 11.04
CA ILE A 172 0.26 -3.74 10.49
C ILE A 172 -0.85 -3.67 11.52
N PHE A 173 -1.38 -2.47 11.72
CA PHE A 173 -2.43 -2.14 12.67
C PHE A 173 -3.68 -1.70 11.91
N GLN A 174 -4.86 -2.03 12.44
CA GLN A 174 -6.13 -1.58 11.89
C GLN A 174 -7.19 -1.53 12.99
N GLU A 175 -8.01 -0.48 12.98
CA GLU A 175 -9.24 -0.47 13.78
C GLU A 175 -10.38 -1.11 13.02
N ALA A 176 -11.22 -1.83 13.75
CA ALA A 176 -12.42 -2.45 13.22
C ALA A 176 -13.61 -2.20 14.15
N TRP A 177 -14.78 -2.01 13.56
CA TRP A 177 -16.04 -2.03 14.30
C TRP A 177 -16.50 -3.47 14.55
N GLN A 178 -17.39 -3.70 15.52
CA GLN A 178 -17.82 -5.06 15.90
C GLN A 178 -18.33 -5.91 14.74
N GLY A 179 -19.03 -5.31 13.77
CA GLY A 179 -19.50 -6.00 12.57
C GLY A 179 -18.38 -6.44 11.61
N GLU A 180 -17.20 -5.86 11.72
CA GLU A 180 -16.03 -6.13 10.89
C GLU A 180 -15.06 -7.15 11.53
N HIS A 181 -15.25 -7.51 12.81
CA HIS A 181 -14.35 -8.44 13.51
C HIS A 181 -14.23 -9.81 12.81
N PRO A 182 -15.33 -10.46 12.34
CA PRO A 182 -15.21 -11.73 11.62
C PRO A 182 -14.35 -11.62 10.36
N TYR A 183 -14.42 -10.47 9.67
CA TYR A 183 -13.58 -10.18 8.51
C TYR A 183 -12.11 -10.01 8.92
N MET A 184 -11.81 -9.26 9.99
CA MET A 184 -10.42 -9.09 10.48
C MET A 184 -9.78 -10.43 10.85
N HIS A 185 -10.52 -11.29 11.54
CA HIS A 185 -10.03 -12.63 11.88
C HIS A 185 -9.81 -13.50 10.66
N SER A 186 -10.71 -13.46 9.67
CA SER A 186 -10.61 -14.31 8.47
C SER A 186 -9.40 -13.97 7.60
N ILE A 187 -9.02 -12.69 7.52
CA ILE A 187 -7.81 -12.27 6.80
C ILE A 187 -6.53 -12.43 7.64
N GLY A 188 -6.65 -12.78 8.92
CA GLY A 188 -5.55 -13.25 9.77
C GLY A 188 -5.07 -12.29 10.85
N PHE A 189 -5.76 -11.17 11.08
CA PHE A 189 -5.45 -10.25 12.17
C PHE A 189 -5.77 -10.85 13.55
N VAL A 190 -5.06 -10.33 14.56
CA VAL A 190 -5.28 -10.65 15.97
C VAL A 190 -5.77 -9.40 16.70
N GLN A 191 -6.84 -9.54 17.47
CA GLN A 191 -7.36 -8.47 18.31
C GLN A 191 -6.37 -8.13 19.44
N ARG A 192 -6.08 -6.85 19.64
CA ARG A 192 -5.10 -6.33 20.62
C ARG A 192 -5.72 -5.51 21.74
N SER A 193 -6.90 -4.97 21.53
CA SER A 193 -7.66 -4.28 22.56
C SER A 193 -9.04 -4.94 22.73
N ALA A 194 -9.55 -4.88 23.96
CA ALA A 194 -10.93 -5.21 24.28
C ALA A 194 -11.46 -4.07 25.15
N HIS A 195 -12.03 -3.05 24.52
CA HIS A 195 -12.55 -1.89 25.24
C HIS A 195 -13.89 -2.30 25.88
N ASN A 196 -13.89 -2.55 27.18
CA ASN A 196 -15.03 -3.10 27.91
C ASN A 196 -16.25 -2.16 27.87
N THR A 197 -17.35 -2.63 27.27
CA THR A 197 -18.62 -1.91 27.13
C THR A 197 -19.57 -2.09 28.31
N ALA A 198 -19.24 -2.95 29.28
CA ALA A 198 -20.16 -3.31 30.37
C ALA A 198 -20.30 -2.24 31.46
N ALA A 199 -19.44 -1.22 31.51
CA ALA A 199 -19.36 -0.31 32.66
C ALA A 199 -20.34 0.88 32.61
N THR A 200 -21.01 1.17 31.48
CA THR A 200 -21.75 2.44 31.34
C THR A 200 -23.26 2.31 31.17
N GLY A 201 -23.84 1.10 31.14
CA GLY A 201 -25.31 0.87 31.22
C GLY A 201 -26.17 1.56 30.14
N SER A 202 -25.53 2.26 29.21
CA SER A 202 -26.12 2.97 28.08
C SER A 202 -25.83 2.13 26.84
N ALA A 203 -26.79 2.09 25.91
CA ALA A 203 -26.62 1.59 24.55
C ALA A 203 -25.66 2.50 23.73
N ALA A 204 -24.55 2.90 24.34
CA ALA A 204 -23.53 3.77 23.79
C ALA A 204 -22.70 2.97 22.79
N HIS A 205 -22.56 3.54 21.60
CA HIS A 205 -21.74 3.03 20.50
C HIS A 205 -20.42 2.43 21.01
N THR A 206 -20.22 1.15 20.72
CA THR A 206 -19.07 0.38 21.18
C THR A 206 -17.81 0.88 20.49
N ALA A 207 -16.80 1.31 21.24
CA ALA A 207 -15.58 1.87 20.65
C ALA A 207 -14.92 0.88 19.67
N PRO A 208 -14.27 1.34 18.59
CA PRO A 208 -13.58 0.44 17.67
C PRO A 208 -12.44 -0.29 18.39
N GLU A 209 -12.22 -1.55 18.02
CA GLU A 209 -11.15 -2.38 18.59
C GLU A 209 -9.93 -2.40 17.68
N LEU A 210 -8.75 -2.41 18.28
CA LEU A 210 -7.49 -2.50 17.57
C LEU A 210 -7.19 -3.95 17.22
N PHE A 211 -6.92 -4.18 15.96
CA PHE A 211 -6.38 -5.41 15.40
C PHE A 211 -4.94 -5.17 14.92
N SER A 212 -4.06 -6.15 15.11
CA SER A 212 -2.73 -6.11 14.50
C SER A 212 -2.24 -7.49 14.10
N LEU A 213 -1.29 -7.51 13.17
CA LEU A 213 -0.50 -8.69 12.86
C LEU A 213 0.97 -8.30 12.75
N CYS A 214 1.82 -8.97 13.52
CA CYS A 214 3.26 -8.76 13.43
C CYS A 214 3.93 -9.81 12.53
N ARG A 215 5.14 -9.50 12.05
CA ARG A 215 5.94 -10.35 11.17
C ARG A 215 6.17 -11.74 11.77
N ALA A 216 6.55 -11.81 13.04
CA ALA A 216 6.82 -13.07 13.71
C ALA A 216 5.58 -13.98 13.77
N GLU A 217 4.39 -13.41 13.99
CA GLU A 217 3.13 -14.15 13.95
C GLU A 217 2.74 -14.57 12.54
N ALA A 218 2.90 -13.68 11.56
CA ALA A 218 2.58 -13.94 10.16
C ALA A 218 3.43 -15.08 9.58
N LEU A 219 4.74 -15.10 9.86
CA LEU A 219 5.66 -16.12 9.34
C LEU A 219 5.45 -17.52 9.96
N ARG A 220 4.75 -17.62 11.09
CA ARG A 220 4.33 -18.90 11.67
C ARG A 220 3.10 -19.49 10.99
N LYS A 221 2.38 -18.70 10.19
CA LYS A 221 1.21 -19.18 9.43
C LYS A 221 1.69 -19.83 8.12
N LEU A 222 0.95 -20.86 7.68
CA LEU A 222 1.20 -21.51 6.39
C LEU A 222 0.98 -20.51 5.23
N PRO A 223 1.64 -20.73 4.07
CA PRO A 223 1.28 -20.04 2.83
C PRO A 223 -0.23 -20.21 2.53
N GLY A 224 -0.90 -19.14 2.09
CA GLY A 224 -2.33 -19.12 1.80
C GLY A 224 -3.17 -18.17 2.66
N PHE A 225 -2.68 -17.73 3.83
CA PHE A 225 -3.30 -16.62 4.54
C PHE A 225 -3.08 -15.31 3.77
N GLN A 226 -4.17 -14.66 3.37
CA GLN A 226 -4.14 -13.53 2.44
C GLN A 226 -3.16 -12.44 2.84
N ILE A 227 -3.09 -12.08 4.13
CA ILE A 227 -2.20 -11.02 4.59
C ILE A 227 -0.74 -11.45 4.80
N ARG A 228 -0.45 -12.76 4.88
CA ARG A 228 0.91 -13.27 5.21
C ARG A 228 1.97 -12.76 4.24
N GLU A 229 1.67 -12.71 2.95
CA GLU A 229 2.68 -12.39 1.92
C GLU A 229 3.20 -10.94 2.03
N ILE A 230 2.47 -10.02 2.67
CA ILE A 230 2.99 -8.65 2.86
C ILE A 230 4.20 -8.61 3.79
N PHE A 231 4.41 -9.68 4.56
CA PHE A 231 5.56 -9.85 5.45
C PHE A 231 6.72 -10.57 4.76
N GLU A 232 6.58 -11.04 3.53
CA GLU A 232 7.71 -11.53 2.76
C GLU A 232 8.57 -10.35 2.29
N HIS A 233 9.88 -10.54 2.30
CA HIS A 233 10.82 -9.47 1.94
C HIS A 233 12.08 -10.06 1.32
N CYS A 234 12.39 -9.62 0.10
CA CYS A 234 13.69 -9.84 -0.54
C CYS A 234 14.43 -8.49 -0.64
N THR A 235 15.76 -8.57 -0.70
CA THR A 235 16.62 -7.38 -0.82
C THR A 235 16.60 -6.89 -2.27
N PRO A 236 16.40 -5.58 -2.53
CA PRO A 236 16.42 -5.06 -3.89
C PRO A 236 17.82 -5.16 -4.51
N ILE A 237 17.86 -5.50 -5.79
CA ILE A 237 19.06 -5.72 -6.60
C ILE A 237 19.51 -4.42 -7.27
N PHE A 238 18.58 -3.64 -7.81
CA PHE A 238 18.91 -2.47 -8.62
C PHE A 238 19.28 -1.25 -7.78
N GLY A 239 18.58 -1.08 -6.65
CA GLY A 239 18.77 0.07 -5.76
C GLY A 239 18.41 1.38 -6.45
N PHE A 240 17.21 1.44 -7.06
CA PHE A 240 16.68 2.66 -7.68
C PHE A 240 16.66 3.83 -6.68
N ARG A 241 16.90 5.05 -7.19
CA ARG A 241 16.83 6.28 -6.40
C ARG A 241 15.38 6.71 -6.17
N GLY A 242 15.10 7.52 -5.15
CA GLY A 242 13.74 7.96 -4.81
C GLY A 242 12.92 8.51 -5.99
N ALA A 243 13.53 9.32 -6.86
CA ALA A 243 12.84 9.84 -8.06
C ALA A 243 12.51 8.73 -9.08
N GLU A 244 13.40 7.75 -9.25
CA GLU A 244 13.19 6.58 -10.11
C GLU A 244 12.10 5.68 -9.52
N GLN A 245 12.13 5.43 -8.21
CA GLN A 245 11.11 4.66 -7.50
C GLN A 245 9.71 5.28 -7.63
N ARG A 246 9.60 6.61 -7.48
CA ARG A 246 8.31 7.32 -7.67
C ARG A 246 7.79 7.18 -9.11
N LEU A 247 8.65 7.32 -10.11
CA LEU A 247 8.31 7.08 -11.51
C LEU A 247 7.82 5.64 -11.73
N LEU A 248 8.58 4.64 -11.25
CA LEU A 248 8.27 3.23 -11.43
C LEU A 248 6.95 2.82 -10.76
N ARG A 249 6.65 3.33 -9.55
CA ARG A 249 5.37 3.09 -8.86
C ARG A 249 4.17 3.56 -9.68
N ARG A 250 4.29 4.73 -10.31
CA ARG A 250 3.23 5.31 -11.15
C ARG A 250 3.10 4.53 -12.46
N ALA A 251 4.22 4.21 -13.11
CA ALA A 251 4.24 3.39 -14.31
C ALA A 251 3.67 1.97 -14.09
N LEU A 252 3.88 1.37 -12.91
CA LEU A 252 3.28 0.08 -12.52
C LEU A 252 1.76 0.13 -12.31
N SER A 253 1.21 1.33 -12.12
CA SER A 253 -0.23 1.57 -12.07
C SER A 253 -0.81 1.88 -13.46
N ASP A 254 -0.05 1.59 -14.51
CA ASP A 254 -0.37 1.82 -15.92
C ASP A 254 -0.77 3.28 -16.23
N GLU A 255 -0.24 4.25 -15.48
CA GLU A 255 -0.44 5.67 -15.73
C GLU A 255 0.34 6.13 -16.99
N PRO A 256 -0.27 6.96 -17.88
CA PRO A 256 0.42 7.48 -19.06
C PRO A 256 1.46 8.54 -18.68
N ASP A 257 2.48 8.69 -19.53
CA ASP A 257 3.64 9.54 -19.24
C ASP A 257 3.26 11.01 -19.01
N GLU A 258 2.25 11.53 -19.71
CA GLU A 258 1.74 12.89 -19.54
C GLU A 258 1.17 13.10 -18.13
N LEU A 259 0.44 12.10 -17.62
CA LEU A 259 -0.12 12.13 -16.27
C LEU A 259 1.00 12.02 -15.23
N ILE A 260 1.98 11.14 -15.44
CA ILE A 260 3.14 10.99 -14.55
C ILE A 260 3.93 12.30 -14.45
N VAL A 261 4.20 12.96 -15.57
CA VAL A 261 4.88 14.27 -15.63
C VAL A 261 4.14 15.30 -14.78
N SER A 262 2.82 15.40 -14.96
CA SER A 262 1.96 16.30 -14.18
C SER A 262 1.97 15.97 -12.69
N LEU A 263 1.82 14.70 -12.31
CA LEU A 263 1.70 14.27 -10.91
C LEU A 263 3.02 14.39 -10.14
N LEU A 264 4.15 14.19 -10.81
CA LEU A 264 5.48 14.32 -10.21
C LEU A 264 6.04 15.75 -10.29
N GLY A 265 5.37 16.66 -11.02
CA GLY A 265 5.84 18.04 -11.21
C GLY A 265 7.19 18.12 -11.93
N ILE A 266 7.44 17.24 -12.90
CA ILE A 266 8.70 17.20 -13.67
C ILE A 266 8.46 17.57 -15.13
N SER A 267 9.53 17.86 -15.89
CA SER A 267 9.42 18.06 -17.34
C SER A 267 9.43 16.72 -18.10
N PRO A 268 8.88 16.65 -19.33
CA PRO A 268 9.03 15.47 -20.20
C PRO A 268 10.50 15.11 -20.49
N HIS A 269 11.39 16.10 -20.52
CA HIS A 269 12.83 15.87 -20.65
C HIS A 269 13.40 15.16 -19.40
N THR A 270 13.01 15.60 -18.21
CA THR A 270 13.38 14.95 -16.94
C THR A 270 12.87 13.52 -16.89
N LEU A 271 11.65 13.25 -17.36
CA LEU A 271 11.09 11.90 -17.47
C LEU A 271 11.97 10.98 -18.33
N LYS A 272 12.35 11.44 -19.53
CA LYS A 272 13.26 10.69 -20.42
C LYS A 272 14.62 10.40 -19.76
N LYS A 273 15.15 11.37 -19.01
CA LYS A 273 16.41 11.21 -18.26
C LYS A 273 16.29 10.16 -17.14
N LEU A 274 15.16 10.15 -16.41
CA LEU A 274 14.90 9.12 -15.39
C LEU A 274 14.82 7.73 -15.99
N TRP A 275 14.08 7.55 -17.09
CA TRP A 275 14.02 6.25 -17.79
C TRP A 275 15.40 5.77 -18.26
N ARG A 276 16.23 6.65 -18.82
CA ARG A 276 17.60 6.30 -19.20
C ARG A 276 18.43 5.84 -18.00
N SER A 277 18.33 6.55 -16.88
CA SER A 277 19.02 6.21 -15.63
C SER A 277 18.57 4.84 -15.08
N ILE A 278 17.27 4.57 -15.11
CA ILE A 278 16.67 3.28 -14.74
C ILE A 278 17.25 2.16 -15.60
N TYR A 279 17.21 2.30 -16.93
CA TYR A 279 17.73 1.25 -17.83
C TYR A 279 19.21 1.00 -17.64
N GLN A 280 20.02 2.06 -17.52
CA GLN A 280 21.46 1.91 -17.26
C GLN A 280 21.69 1.10 -15.98
N ARG A 281 21.00 1.43 -14.89
CA ARG A 281 21.13 0.71 -13.62
C ARG A 281 20.71 -0.75 -13.70
N VAL A 282 19.68 -1.06 -14.48
CA VAL A 282 19.26 -2.43 -14.75
C VAL A 282 20.32 -3.17 -15.57
N GLU A 283 20.84 -2.56 -16.64
CA GLU A 283 21.91 -3.13 -17.47
C GLU A 283 23.19 -3.38 -16.67
N ASP A 284 23.56 -2.48 -15.75
CA ASP A 284 24.75 -2.61 -14.90
C ASP A 284 24.64 -3.76 -13.88
N ARG A 285 23.42 -4.11 -13.44
CA ARG A 285 23.18 -5.04 -12.32
C ARG A 285 22.59 -6.37 -12.73
N PHE A 286 21.80 -6.40 -13.80
CA PHE A 286 21.18 -7.59 -14.35
C PHE A 286 21.11 -7.50 -15.89
N PRO A 287 22.27 -7.60 -16.58
CA PRO A 287 22.35 -7.37 -18.03
C PRO A 287 21.39 -8.23 -18.86
N SER A 288 21.18 -9.49 -18.45
CA SER A 288 20.33 -10.44 -19.18
C SER A 288 18.85 -10.07 -19.16
N LEU A 289 18.37 -9.30 -18.17
CA LEU A 289 16.96 -8.93 -18.08
C LEU A 289 16.47 -8.13 -19.29
N LEU A 290 17.32 -7.28 -19.85
CA LEU A 290 16.99 -6.44 -21.02
C LEU A 290 17.61 -6.94 -22.32
N ALA A 291 18.44 -7.99 -22.28
CA ALA A 291 19.10 -8.56 -23.45
C ALA A 291 18.09 -9.21 -24.42
N GLU A 292 17.11 -9.96 -23.91
CA GLU A 292 16.06 -10.58 -24.73
C GLU A 292 15.20 -9.53 -25.44
N ALA A 293 14.84 -8.45 -24.75
CA ALA A 293 14.12 -7.32 -25.34
C ALA A 293 14.95 -6.58 -26.40
N ALA A 294 16.29 -6.67 -26.35
CA ALA A 294 17.16 -6.08 -27.36
C ALA A 294 17.36 -6.98 -28.59
N ALA A 295 17.18 -8.30 -28.45
CA ALA A 295 17.38 -9.27 -29.54
C ALA A 295 16.19 -9.38 -30.51
N VAL A 296 14.98 -9.02 -30.07
CA VAL A 296 13.74 -9.21 -30.84
C VAL A 296 13.34 -7.97 -31.67
N GLY A 297 13.91 -6.79 -31.39
CA GLY A 297 13.45 -5.52 -31.96
C GLY A 297 14.20 -5.03 -33.21
N ALA A 298 13.45 -4.78 -34.29
CA ALA A 298 13.88 -3.95 -35.42
C ALA A 298 14.08 -2.47 -34.97
N GLU A 299 14.95 -1.73 -35.68
CA GLU A 299 15.35 -0.35 -35.35
C GLU A 299 14.14 0.56 -35.05
N GLY A 300 14.06 1.10 -33.82
CA GLY A 300 13.03 2.07 -33.39
C GLY A 300 12.11 1.63 -32.24
N VAL A 301 12.00 0.32 -31.94
CA VAL A 301 11.04 -0.25 -30.97
C VAL A 301 11.65 -0.53 -29.57
N ARG A 302 12.96 -0.28 -29.42
CA ARG A 302 13.76 -0.67 -28.25
C ARG A 302 13.29 -0.08 -26.91
N GLY A 303 12.69 1.11 -26.90
CA GLY A 303 12.24 1.78 -25.67
C GLY A 303 10.99 1.13 -25.04
N PRO A 304 9.89 0.99 -25.80
CA PRO A 304 8.67 0.31 -25.34
C PRO A 304 8.90 -1.13 -24.87
N GLU A 305 9.73 -1.91 -25.58
CA GLU A 305 10.01 -3.30 -25.21
C GLU A 305 10.80 -3.42 -23.92
N LYS A 306 11.86 -2.61 -23.74
CA LYS A 306 12.60 -2.53 -22.47
C LYS A 306 11.69 -2.14 -21.32
N ARG A 307 10.79 -1.17 -21.52
CA ARG A 307 9.80 -0.76 -20.50
C ARG A 307 8.90 -1.93 -20.15
N ARG A 308 8.31 -2.60 -21.14
CA ARG A 308 7.39 -3.74 -20.94
C ARG A 308 8.07 -4.87 -20.16
N THR A 309 9.29 -5.25 -20.53
CA THR A 309 10.05 -6.29 -19.85
C THR A 309 10.38 -5.90 -18.40
N LEU A 310 10.83 -4.67 -18.17
CA LEU A 310 11.10 -4.17 -16.82
C LEU A 310 9.81 -4.11 -15.97
N MET A 311 8.69 -3.63 -16.51
CA MET A 311 7.42 -3.58 -15.78
C MET A 311 6.95 -4.98 -15.38
N ARG A 312 7.11 -5.97 -16.27
CA ARG A 312 6.80 -7.37 -15.96
C ARG A 312 7.63 -7.89 -14.78
N TYR A 313 8.93 -7.60 -14.77
CA TYR A 313 9.82 -7.95 -13.65
C TYR A 313 9.39 -7.25 -12.35
N LEU A 314 9.19 -5.94 -12.36
CA LEU A 314 8.87 -5.17 -11.16
C LEU A 314 7.51 -5.51 -10.54
N ARG A 315 6.56 -6.05 -11.31
CA ARG A 315 5.30 -6.60 -10.76
C ARG A 315 5.54 -7.80 -9.86
N GLN A 316 6.61 -8.55 -10.08
CA GLN A 316 7.00 -9.72 -9.28
C GLN A 316 8.03 -9.36 -8.18
N HIS A 317 8.71 -8.22 -8.32
CA HIS A 317 9.75 -7.75 -7.41
C HIS A 317 9.45 -6.34 -6.85
N PRO A 318 8.39 -6.19 -6.04
CA PRO A 318 7.96 -4.90 -5.51
C PRO A 318 8.99 -4.27 -4.54
N GLU A 319 9.94 -5.04 -4.01
CA GLU A 319 11.06 -4.54 -3.19
C GLU A 319 11.92 -3.50 -3.92
N GLU A 320 12.07 -3.61 -5.24
CA GLU A 320 12.90 -2.71 -6.05
C GLU A 320 12.39 -1.27 -6.03
N ILE A 321 11.08 -1.08 -5.87
CA ILE A 321 10.42 0.22 -5.89
C ILE A 321 10.23 0.82 -4.50
N ARG A 322 10.76 0.18 -3.44
CA ARG A 322 10.70 0.70 -2.06
C ARG A 322 12.01 1.36 -1.64
N PRO A 323 11.97 2.41 -0.81
CA PRO A 323 13.19 2.98 -0.26
C PRO A 323 14.01 1.92 0.46
N TYR A 324 15.31 1.81 0.18
CA TYR A 324 16.17 0.80 0.78
C TYR A 324 17.57 1.35 1.05
N ALA A 325 18.09 1.11 2.25
CA ALA A 325 19.45 1.43 2.63
C ALA A 325 20.24 0.13 2.80
N VAL A 326 21.39 0.03 2.16
CA VAL A 326 22.28 -1.11 2.39
C VAL A 326 22.76 -1.06 3.85
N PRO A 327 22.56 -2.12 4.66
CA PRO A 327 23.11 -2.15 6.01
C PRO A 327 24.63 -1.98 5.94
N GLY A 328 25.19 -1.10 6.78
CA GLY A 328 26.60 -0.70 6.72
C GLY A 328 27.57 -1.89 6.78
N LYS A 329 28.75 -1.74 6.14
CA LYS A 329 29.79 -2.77 5.90
C LYS A 329 30.39 -3.49 7.13
N GLY A 330 29.86 -3.32 8.34
CA GLY A 330 30.36 -3.97 9.56
C GLY A 330 29.65 -5.28 9.95
N GLN A 331 28.66 -5.74 9.19
CA GLN A 331 27.89 -6.95 9.53
C GLN A 331 27.77 -7.87 8.30
N ALA A 332 28.36 -9.06 8.40
CA ALA A 332 28.35 -10.09 7.36
C ALA A 332 26.91 -10.41 6.89
N PRO A 333 26.65 -10.61 5.59
CA PRO A 333 25.31 -10.94 5.11
C PRO A 333 24.83 -12.24 5.77
N ALA A 334 23.71 -12.19 6.48
CA ALA A 334 22.98 -13.39 6.83
C ALA A 334 22.36 -13.94 5.55
N ASP A 335 22.62 -15.21 5.32
CA ASP A 335 22.26 -16.01 4.14
C ASP A 335 20.91 -15.57 3.53
N THR A 336 20.96 -14.98 2.33
CA THR A 336 19.77 -14.57 1.59
C THR A 336 19.12 -15.82 1.00
N GLY A 337 18.24 -16.48 1.76
CA GLY A 337 17.41 -17.60 1.31
C GLY A 337 16.42 -17.28 0.17
N CYS A 338 16.46 -16.06 -0.39
CA CYS A 338 15.81 -15.72 -1.65
C CYS A 338 16.80 -16.08 -2.77
N GLY A 339 16.87 -17.36 -3.12
CA GLY A 339 17.74 -17.85 -4.17
C GLY A 339 17.50 -17.07 -5.45
N ALA A 340 18.56 -16.50 -6.03
CA ALA A 340 18.50 -15.99 -7.39
C ALA A 340 17.86 -17.05 -8.30
N PRO A 341 17.01 -16.69 -9.28
CA PRO A 341 16.45 -17.66 -10.19
C PRO A 341 17.59 -18.41 -10.85
N ARG A 342 17.76 -19.68 -10.48
CA ARG A 342 18.60 -20.61 -11.23
C ARG A 342 17.94 -20.70 -12.59
N ASN A 343 18.66 -20.29 -13.64
CA ASN A 343 18.24 -20.50 -15.01
C ASN A 343 17.88 -21.99 -15.15
N PHE A 344 16.60 -22.30 -15.27
CA PHE A 344 16.17 -23.60 -15.77
C PHE A 344 16.51 -23.58 -17.26
N VAL A 345 17.57 -24.32 -17.60
CA VAL A 345 17.92 -24.69 -18.96
C VAL A 345 16.95 -25.74 -19.45
#